data_AF-A0A662HIL7-F1
#
_entry.id   AF-A0A662HIL7-F1
#
_cell.length_a   1.000
_cell.length_b   1.000
_cell.length_c   1.000
_cell.angle_alpha   90.00
_cell.angle_beta   90.00
_cell.angle_gamma   90.00
#
_symmetry.space_group_name_H-M   'P 1'
#
loop_
_entity.id
_entity.type
_entity.pdbx_description
1 polymer ?
#
loop_
_entity_poly.entity_id
_entity_poly.type
_entity_poly.pdbx_seq_one_letter_code
_entity_poly.pdbx_strand_id
1 'polypeptide(L)'
;MYIVDASVFASIIVKDKFYNSAKELIVKYRREGLITVDIVFVELANAPWKHTFKPKRIPEKMFNELKTSYYHLYRTQYRKFIAQKT
;
A
#
# COMPACT_ATOMS: atom_id res chain seq x y z
N MET A 1 4.84 10.34 15.88
CA MET A 1 3.68 9.96 15.06
C MET A 1 3.83 10.54 13.67
N TYR A 2 3.96 9.70 12.66
CA TYR A 2 4.10 10.13 11.25
C TYR A 2 2.89 9.71 10.45
N ILE A 3 2.44 10.60 9.55
CA ILE A 3 1.39 10.30 8.58
C ILE A 3 2.06 9.74 7.33
N VAL A 4 1.72 8.49 6.98
CA VAL A 4 2.25 7.81 5.80
C VAL A 4 1.28 7.98 4.65
N ASP A 5 1.76 8.60 3.58
CA ASP A 5 1.02 8.81 2.34
C ASP A 5 0.88 7.52 1.49
N ALA A 6 -0.11 7.50 0.59
CA ALA A 6 -0.34 6.38 -0.32
C ALA A 6 0.84 6.07 -1.23
N SER A 7 1.61 7.09 -1.62
CA SER A 7 2.80 6.91 -2.48
C SER A 7 3.85 5.98 -1.87
N VAL A 8 4.08 6.05 -0.56
CA VAL A 8 5.03 5.19 0.16
C VAL A 8 4.62 3.72 0.05
N PHE A 9 3.34 3.42 0.26
CA PHE A 9 2.82 2.07 0.12
C PHE A 9 2.81 1.61 -1.34
N ALA A 10 2.50 2.50 -2.28
CA ALA A 10 2.50 2.21 -3.70
C ALA A 10 3.89 1.79 -4.18
N SER A 11 4.94 2.49 -3.75
CA SER A 11 6.34 2.13 -4.05
C SER A 11 6.72 0.76 -3.47
N ILE A 12 6.20 0.38 -2.29
CA ILE A 12 6.42 -0.95 -1.71
C ILE A 12 5.74 -2.05 -2.53
N ILE A 13 4.49 -1.83 -2.95
CA ILE A 13 3.68 -2.81 -3.69
C ILE A 13 4.16 -2.98 -5.13
N VAL A 14 4.39 -1.87 -5.83
CA VAL A 14 4.83 -1.86 -7.23
C VAL A 14 6.32 -2.22 -7.33
N LYS A 15 7.07 -2.13 -6.24
CA LYS A 15 8.53 -2.32 -6.19
C LYS A 15 9.26 -1.41 -7.18
N ASP A 16 8.90 -0.14 -7.17
CA ASP A 16 9.52 0.87 -8.04
C ASP A 16 10.93 1.25 -7.56
N LYS A 17 11.53 2.26 -8.19
CA LYS A 17 12.87 2.77 -7.83
C LYS A 17 12.99 3.29 -6.38
N PHE A 18 11.87 3.59 -5.71
CA PHE A 18 11.84 4.06 -4.32
C PHE A 18 11.54 2.94 -3.33
N TYR A 19 11.38 1.69 -3.78
CA TYR A 19 11.08 0.54 -2.95
C TYR A 19 11.94 0.45 -1.69
N ASN A 20 13.27 0.55 -1.83
CA ASN A 20 14.19 0.43 -0.70
C ASN A 20 14.00 1.58 0.31
N SER A 21 13.92 2.82 -0.17
CA SER A 21 13.71 3.99 0.68
C SER A 21 12.35 3.96 1.40
N ALA A 22 11.29 3.56 0.70
CA ALA A 22 9.96 3.41 1.29
C ALA A 22 9.95 2.31 2.37
N LYS A 23 10.61 1.18 2.09
CA LYS A 23 10.75 0.08 3.06
C LYS A 23 11.55 0.51 4.30
N GLU A 24 12.66 1.20 4.11
CA GLU A 24 13.49 1.72 5.22
C GLU A 24 12.72 2.71 6.09
N LEU A 25 11.95 3.63 5.48
CA LEU A 25 11.10 4.57 6.19
C LEU A 25 10.11 3.84 7.12
N ILE A 26 9.38 2.86 6.59
CA ILE A 26 8.43 2.07 7.39
C ILE A 26 9.15 1.34 8.52
N VAL A 27 10.28 0.70 8.26
CA VAL A 27 11.03 -0.06 9.29
C VAL A 27 11.57 0.86 10.38
N LYS A 28 12.14 2.00 9.99
CA LYS A 28 12.75 2.98 10.90
C LYS A 28 11.71 3.55 11.87
N TYR A 29 10.57 3.97 11.36
CA TYR A 29 9.56 4.70 12.13
C TYR A 29 8.44 3.81 12.70
N ARG A 30 8.49 2.48 12.51
CA ARG A 30 7.43 1.56 12.99
C ARG A 30 7.15 1.65 14.49
N ARG A 31 8.16 2.02 15.31
CA ARG A 31 8.05 2.15 16.77
C ARG A 31 7.54 3.52 17.22
N GLU A 32 7.54 4.51 16.33
CA GLU A 32 7.17 5.90 16.62
C GLU A 32 5.69 6.21 16.30
N GLY A 33 4.93 5.18 15.90
CA GLY A 33 3.53 5.26 15.51
C GLY A 33 3.37 5.78 14.08
N LEU A 34 3.04 4.88 13.15
CA LEU A 34 2.69 5.21 11.77
C LEU A 34 1.17 5.19 11.64
N ILE A 35 0.61 6.32 11.18
CA ILE A 35 -0.82 6.46 10.90
C ILE A 35 -1.01 6.75 9.41
N THR A 36 -2.14 6.30 8.87
CA THR A 36 -2.53 6.59 7.48
C THR A 36 -4.04 6.80 7.45
N VAL A 37 -4.53 7.49 6.42
CA VAL A 37 -5.96 7.79 6.27
C VAL A 37 -6.61 6.67 5.45
N ASP A 38 -7.86 6.33 5.73
CA ASP A 38 -8.57 5.24 5.03
C ASP A 38 -8.60 5.43 3.49
N ILE A 39 -8.59 6.67 3.01
CA ILE A 39 -8.54 7.00 1.58
C ILE A 39 -7.26 6.51 0.89
N VAL A 40 -6.16 6.37 1.64
CA VAL A 40 -4.89 5.85 1.12
C VAL A 40 -5.06 4.45 0.55
N PHE A 41 -5.95 3.63 1.12
CA PHE A 41 -6.26 2.31 0.57
C PHE A 41 -6.87 2.40 -0.84
N VAL A 42 -7.80 3.34 -1.06
CA VAL A 42 -8.43 3.55 -2.37
C VAL A 42 -7.40 4.03 -3.39
N GLU A 43 -6.55 4.98 -3.01
CA GLU A 43 -5.49 5.50 -3.87
C GLU A 43 -4.45 4.44 -4.21
N LEU A 44 -4.09 3.61 -3.24
CA LEU A 44 -3.18 2.49 -3.39
C LEU A 44 -3.73 1.42 -4.32
N ALA A 45 -5.03 1.10 -4.25
CA ALA A 45 -5.68 0.18 -5.19
C ALA A 45 -5.75 0.77 -6.62
N ASN A 46 -5.91 2.09 -6.71
CA ASN A 46 -6.01 2.78 -7.99
C ASN A 46 -4.65 2.88 -8.69
N ALA A 47 -3.53 2.88 -7.95
CA ALA A 47 -2.20 2.97 -8.54
C ALA A 47 -1.85 1.80 -9.49
N PRO A 48 -1.97 0.51 -9.12
CA PRO A 48 -1.80 -0.61 -10.05
C PRO A 48 -2.75 -0.53 -11.25
N TRP A 49 -4.03 -0.21 -11.02
CA TRP A 49 -5.01 -0.09 -12.10
C TRP A 49 -4.59 0.98 -13.11
N LYS A 50 -4.22 2.17 -12.63
CA LYS A 50 -3.72 3.26 -13.47
C LYS A 50 -2.49 2.79 -14.24
N HIS A 51 -1.52 2.15 -13.61
CA HIS A 51 -0.27 1.73 -14.25
C HIS A 51 -0.45 0.59 -15.27
N THR A 52 -1.44 -0.28 -15.09
CA THR A 52 -1.77 -1.37 -16.02
C THR A 52 -2.56 -0.87 -17.22
N PHE A 53 -3.64 -0.11 -17.01
CA PHE A 53 -4.61 0.15 -18.09
C PHE A 53 -4.40 1.48 -18.83
N LYS A 54 -3.73 2.48 -18.23
CA LYS A 54 -3.43 3.75 -18.92
C LYS A 54 -2.07 3.74 -19.64
N PRO A 55 -0.92 3.68 -18.96
CA PRO A 55 0.39 3.72 -19.58
C PRO A 55 0.95 2.33 -19.88
N LYS A 56 0.23 1.24 -19.56
CA LYS A 56 0.64 -0.17 -19.80
C LYS A 56 2.03 -0.52 -19.26
N ARG A 57 2.43 0.09 -18.13
CA ARG A 57 3.74 -0.14 -17.49
C ARG A 57 3.80 -1.45 -16.72
N ILE A 58 2.65 -1.94 -16.27
CA ILE A 58 2.53 -3.21 -15.54
C ILE A 58 1.74 -4.18 -16.41
N PRO A 59 2.26 -5.38 -16.72
CA PRO A 59 1.50 -6.42 -17.40
C PRO A 59 0.22 -6.77 -16.65
N GLU A 60 -0.87 -6.99 -17.37
CA GLU A 60 -2.19 -7.30 -16.77
C GLU A 60 -2.16 -8.56 -15.90
N LYS A 61 -1.33 -9.54 -16.23
CA LYS A 61 -1.09 -10.72 -15.39
C LYS A 61 -0.58 -10.34 -13.99
N MET A 62 0.34 -9.37 -13.92
CA MET A 62 0.88 -8.87 -12.64
C MET A 62 -0.16 -8.04 -11.87
N PHE A 63 -1.11 -7.39 -12.55
CA PHE A 63 -2.20 -6.68 -11.87
C PHE A 63 -3.05 -7.62 -11.02
N ASN A 64 -3.34 -8.83 -11.51
CA ASN A 64 -4.11 -9.82 -10.74
C ASN A 64 -3.37 -10.31 -9.49
N GLU A 65 -2.05 -10.47 -9.57
CA GLU A 65 -1.20 -10.82 -8.42
C GLU A 65 -1.14 -9.68 -7.39
N LEU A 66 -1.02 -8.43 -7.86
CA LEU A 66 -1.02 -7.23 -7.00
C LEU A 66 -2.37 -7.02 -6.32
N LYS A 67 -3.47 -7.23 -7.04
CA LYS A 67 -4.85 -7.16 -6.50
C LYS A 67 -5.05 -8.11 -5.33
N THR A 68 -4.54 -9.34 -5.44
CA THR A 68 -4.61 -10.36 -4.39
C THR A 68 -3.83 -9.93 -3.14
N SER A 69 -2.63 -9.40 -3.35
CA SER A 69 -1.76 -8.89 -2.27
C SER A 69 -2.42 -7.71 -1.52
N TYR A 70 -3.06 -6.79 -2.24
CA TYR A 70 -3.80 -5.67 -1.67
C TYR A 70 -4.97 -6.14 -0.78
N TYR A 71 -5.78 -7.09 -1.26
CA TYR A 71 -6.93 -7.61 -0.52
C TYR A 71 -6.51 -8.22 0.83
N HIS A 72 -5.36 -8.89 0.86
CA HIS A 72 -4.80 -9.45 2.09
C HIS A 72 -4.38 -8.37 3.09
N LEU A 73 -3.77 -7.29 2.60
CA LEU A 73 -3.31 -6.16 3.40
C LEU A 73 -4.50 -5.41 4.02
N TYR A 74 -5.52 -5.11 3.22
CA TYR A 74 -6.77 -4.50 3.66
C TYR A 74 -7.47 -5.35 4.73
N ARG A 75 -7.68 -6.65 4.47
CA ARG A 75 -8.38 -7.55 5.39
C ARG A 75 -7.69 -7.64 6.75
N THR A 76 -6.36 -7.63 6.76
CA THR A 76 -5.56 -7.71 8.00
C THR A 76 -5.66 -6.44 8.83
N GLN A 77 -5.61 -5.27 8.18
CA GLN A 77 -5.73 -3.99 8.88
C GLN A 77 -7.17 -3.73 9.35
N TYR A 78 -8.17 -4.06 8.53
CA TYR A 78 -9.58 -3.93 8.89
C TYR A 78 -9.95 -4.79 10.11
N ARG A 79 -9.41 -6.02 10.19
CA ARG A 79 -9.59 -6.89 11.37
C ARG A 79 -8.97 -6.29 12.63
N LYS A 80 -7.80 -5.67 12.54
CA LYS A 80 -7.17 -5.00 13.69
C LYS A 80 -7.96 -3.77 14.13
N PHE A 81 -8.55 -3.03 13.21
CA PHE A 81 -9.41 -1.89 13.51
C PHE A 81 -10.69 -2.31 14.25
N ILE A 82 -11.36 -3.39 13.81
CA ILE A 82 -12.53 -3.93 14.52
C ILE A 82 -12.15 -4.45 15.91
N ALA A 83 -11.01 -5.14 16.04
CA ALA A 83 -10.53 -5.67 17.33
C ALA A 83 -10.15 -4.59 18.35
N GLN A 84 -9.89 -3.35 17.92
CA GLN A 84 -9.65 -2.21 18.83
C GLN A 84 -10.94 -1.49 19.25
N LYS A 85 -12.08 -1.79 18.60
CA LYS A 85 -13.39 -1.20 18.90
C LYS A 85 -14.31 -2.12 19.74
N THR A 86 -13.85 -3.32 20.07
CA THR A 86 -14.58 -4.30 20.90
C THR A 86 -13.89 -4.45 22.25
#